data_AF-A0A9P8GQB0-F1
#
_entry.id   AF-A0A9P8GQB0-F1
#
_cell.length_a   1.000
_cell.length_b   1.000
_cell.length_c   1.000
_cell.angle_alpha   90.00
_cell.angle_beta   90.00
_cell.angle_gamma   90.00
#
_symmetry.space_group_name_H-M   'P 1'
#
loop_
_entity.id
_entity.type
_entity.pdbx_description
1 polymer ?
#
loop_
_entity_poly.entity_id
_entity_poly.type
_entity_poly.pdbx_seq_one_letter_code
_entity_poly.pdbx_strand_id
1 'polypeptide(L)'
;MRSIAGLLASVTIIAAQAASAAGGAADACSTITLNGELPNPTPSNFKFSGNVRKYYVAADEVDWNFAPTGWDNYMGVPIDVSPRAKASGYLPRTIWRKALYRGYTDASFMQQTERPAYEGLLGPIIRAEVGDLIEIMFLNNLSANYASMHSMGLMYDKGSEGGDYPNNTMPGQESPFVETQAVPPGGCVVYKWMVNEGAGPNTVNEPAKGHSYHSYVTMQEGTNAGLIGPTYIYPRDQRTAKPNLTNLYSGGYEEFQDLLSPNAGYGNESIWKPQVTNLLSSGHGNAPTFYSMNGYVLANNPLFEMCRDDNVLWYTYAYGSGSHVFHMHGNGFTENGISMPSAS
;
A
#
# COMPACT_ATOMS: atom_id res chain seq x y z
N MET A 1 14.93 -29.77 60.66
CA MET A 1 13.46 -29.74 60.43
C MET A 1 13.01 -28.33 60.77
N ARG A 2 12.61 -27.44 59.87
CA ARG A 2 11.64 -27.58 58.78
C ARG A 2 12.07 -26.74 57.56
N SER A 3 11.80 -27.30 56.38
CA SER A 3 12.02 -26.72 55.06
C SER A 3 10.88 -25.76 54.71
N ILE A 4 11.18 -24.59 54.13
CA ILE A 4 10.21 -23.72 53.47
C ILE A 4 10.55 -23.77 51.98
N ALA A 5 9.81 -24.60 51.25
CA ALA A 5 9.84 -24.65 49.79
C ALA A 5 9.03 -23.47 49.24
N GLY A 6 9.70 -22.56 48.53
CA GLY A 6 9.05 -21.52 47.75
C GLY A 6 8.47 -22.10 46.47
N LEU A 7 7.17 -21.91 46.25
CA LEU A 7 6.51 -22.15 44.97
C LEU A 7 7.03 -21.12 43.95
N LEU A 8 7.80 -21.58 42.97
CA LEU A 8 8.00 -20.88 41.71
C LEU A 8 6.79 -21.17 40.82
N ALA A 9 5.91 -20.19 40.64
CA ALA A 9 4.85 -20.25 39.65
C ALA A 9 5.46 -20.04 38.26
N SER A 10 5.62 -21.12 37.51
CA SER A 10 6.01 -21.10 36.11
C SER A 10 4.94 -20.41 35.28
N VAL A 11 5.21 -19.20 34.80
CA VAL A 11 4.37 -18.52 33.81
C VAL A 11 4.61 -19.19 32.46
N THR A 12 3.76 -20.14 32.11
CA THR A 12 3.67 -20.66 30.74
C THR A 12 3.12 -19.57 29.84
N ILE A 13 3.99 -19.01 29.01
CA ILE A 13 3.60 -18.17 27.87
C ILE A 13 2.91 -19.10 26.87
N ILE A 14 1.58 -19.04 26.83
CA ILE A 14 0.80 -19.67 25.76
C ILE A 14 1.05 -18.81 24.52
N ALA A 15 1.96 -19.27 23.65
CA ALA A 15 2.00 -18.77 22.29
C ALA A 15 0.65 -19.09 21.65
N ALA A 16 -0.15 -18.06 21.40
CA ALA A 16 -1.35 -18.19 20.60
C ALA A 16 -0.91 -18.64 19.19
N GLN A 17 -1.17 -19.90 18.85
CA GLN A 17 -1.08 -20.35 17.48
C GLN A 17 -2.15 -19.60 16.69
N ALA A 18 -1.71 -18.71 15.80
CA ALA A 18 -2.56 -18.20 14.74
C ALA A 18 -2.99 -19.42 13.91
N ALA A 19 -4.27 -19.79 14.00
CA ALA A 19 -4.85 -20.78 13.12
C ALA A 19 -4.71 -20.27 11.68
N SER A 20 -3.92 -20.97 10.89
CA SER A 20 -3.57 -20.60 9.53
C SER A 20 -4.78 -20.70 8.62
N ALA A 21 -5.32 -19.55 8.19
CA ALA A 21 -6.10 -19.43 6.95
C ALA A 21 -5.24 -19.63 5.69
N ALA A 22 -3.95 -19.95 5.84
CA ALA A 22 -2.97 -20.10 4.77
C ALA A 22 -3.28 -21.24 3.78
N GLY A 23 -4.16 -22.19 4.13
CA GLY A 23 -4.46 -23.35 3.28
C GLY A 23 -5.27 -23.04 2.02
N GLY A 24 -6.09 -21.97 2.01
CA GLY A 24 -6.96 -21.66 0.86
C GLY A 24 -6.42 -20.63 -0.11
N ALA A 25 -5.53 -19.74 0.34
CA ALA A 25 -5.07 -18.60 -0.46
C ALA A 25 -3.98 -18.97 -1.50
N ALA A 26 -3.14 -19.97 -1.18
CA ALA A 26 -2.13 -20.49 -2.12
C ALA A 26 -2.75 -21.31 -3.27
N ASP A 27 -3.89 -21.96 -3.03
CA ASP A 27 -4.59 -22.76 -4.05
C ASP A 27 -5.17 -21.90 -5.17
N ALA A 28 -5.64 -20.68 -4.86
CA ALA A 28 -6.24 -19.78 -5.84
C ALA A 28 -5.25 -19.31 -6.92
N CYS A 29 -3.98 -19.12 -6.54
CA CYS A 29 -2.93 -18.72 -7.48
C CYS A 29 -2.26 -19.91 -8.19
N SER A 30 -2.51 -21.15 -7.77
CA SER A 30 -1.80 -22.34 -8.26
C SER A 30 -1.92 -22.59 -9.77
N THR A 31 -3.00 -22.10 -10.38
CA THR A 31 -3.29 -22.26 -11.83
C THR A 31 -2.90 -21.04 -12.67
N ILE A 32 -2.48 -19.95 -12.03
CA ILE A 32 -2.20 -18.67 -12.66
C ILE A 32 -0.68 -18.55 -12.87
N THR A 33 -0.28 -18.06 -14.04
CA THR A 33 1.14 -17.92 -14.39
C THR A 33 1.47 -16.52 -14.88
N LEU A 34 2.67 -16.05 -14.54
CA LEU A 34 3.26 -14.85 -15.11
C LEU A 34 3.94 -15.26 -16.42
N ASN A 35 3.21 -15.16 -17.52
CA ASN A 35 3.57 -15.77 -18.81
C ASN A 35 4.55 -14.92 -19.64
N GLY A 36 4.79 -13.66 -19.26
CA GLY A 36 5.70 -12.75 -19.94
C GLY A 36 5.21 -12.25 -21.30
N GLU A 37 3.96 -12.52 -21.64
CA GLU A 37 3.35 -12.08 -22.90
C GLU A 37 2.68 -10.72 -22.71
N LEU A 38 2.74 -9.88 -23.74
CA LEU A 38 2.02 -8.61 -23.74
C LEU A 38 0.49 -8.85 -23.70
N PRO A 39 -0.28 -7.92 -23.12
CA PRO A 39 -1.75 -7.96 -23.21
C PRO A 39 -2.21 -7.99 -24.67
N ASN A 40 -3.31 -8.68 -24.96
CA ASN A 40 -3.93 -8.71 -26.27
C ASN A 40 -5.37 -8.15 -26.20
N PRO A 41 -5.67 -6.99 -26.82
CA PRO A 41 -4.79 -6.21 -27.69
C PRO A 41 -3.72 -5.42 -26.91
N THR A 42 -2.51 -5.35 -27.47
CA THR A 42 -1.48 -4.43 -26.97
C THR A 42 -1.77 -3.02 -27.52
N PRO A 43 -1.75 -1.97 -26.68
CA PRO A 43 -1.87 -0.59 -27.16
C PRO A 43 -0.86 -0.27 -28.27
N SER A 44 -1.32 0.33 -29.36
CA SER A 44 -0.51 0.57 -30.57
C SER A 44 0.67 1.53 -30.35
N ASN A 45 0.60 2.36 -29.31
CA ASN A 45 1.65 3.28 -28.90
C ASN A 45 2.66 2.66 -27.91
N PHE A 46 2.54 1.38 -27.58
CA PHE A 46 3.52 0.65 -26.79
C PHE A 46 4.48 -0.14 -27.69
N LYS A 47 5.79 -0.03 -27.39
CA LYS A 47 6.88 -0.75 -28.06
C LYS A 47 7.68 -1.48 -26.98
N PHE A 48 7.45 -2.78 -26.86
CA PHE A 48 8.25 -3.61 -25.95
C PHE A 48 9.71 -3.59 -26.39
N SER A 49 10.59 -3.19 -25.46
CA SER A 49 12.03 -3.01 -25.72
C SER A 49 12.91 -3.31 -24.50
N GLY A 50 12.31 -3.62 -23.35
CA GLY A 50 12.99 -3.94 -22.12
C GLY A 50 12.78 -5.38 -21.67
N ASN A 51 12.59 -5.56 -20.36
CA ASN A 51 12.45 -6.83 -19.69
C ASN A 51 11.03 -7.07 -19.18
N VAL A 52 10.71 -8.33 -18.88
CA VAL A 52 9.55 -8.69 -18.06
C VAL A 52 9.94 -8.66 -16.59
N ARG A 53 9.31 -7.79 -15.80
CA ARG A 53 9.50 -7.65 -14.36
C ARG A 53 8.34 -8.34 -13.65
N LYS A 54 8.64 -9.33 -12.81
CA LYS A 54 7.64 -10.15 -12.11
C LYS A 54 7.59 -9.77 -10.64
N TYR A 55 6.38 -9.54 -10.13
CA TYR A 55 6.11 -9.23 -8.73
C TYR A 55 5.02 -10.16 -8.19
N TYR A 56 5.12 -10.50 -6.90
CA TYR A 56 4.10 -11.23 -6.16
C TYR A 56 3.65 -10.33 -5.01
N VAL A 57 2.38 -9.94 -5.02
CA VAL A 57 1.84 -8.96 -4.08
C VAL A 57 0.54 -9.50 -3.50
N ALA A 58 0.37 -9.46 -2.18
CA ALA A 58 -0.92 -9.75 -1.56
C ALA A 58 -1.46 -8.52 -0.84
N ALA A 59 -2.79 -8.40 -0.78
CA ALA A 59 -3.46 -7.53 0.17
C ALA A 59 -3.69 -8.33 1.47
N ASP A 60 -2.95 -7.98 2.52
CA ASP A 60 -2.96 -8.69 3.80
C ASP A 60 -3.59 -7.83 4.90
N GLU A 61 -4.29 -8.49 5.82
CA GLU A 61 -4.74 -7.88 7.07
C GLU A 61 -3.61 -7.80 8.09
N VAL A 62 -3.29 -6.58 8.54
CA VAL A 62 -2.18 -6.32 9.47
C VAL A 62 -2.66 -5.44 10.62
N ASP A 63 -2.35 -5.82 11.86
CA ASP A 63 -2.48 -4.92 13.00
C ASP A 63 -1.31 -3.93 13.00
N TRP A 64 -1.57 -2.74 12.49
CA TRP A 64 -0.59 -1.68 12.33
C TRP A 64 -0.53 -0.79 13.57
N ASN A 65 0.66 -0.70 14.17
CA ASN A 65 0.89 0.25 15.25
C ASN A 65 1.44 1.56 14.68
N PHE A 66 0.68 2.65 14.81
CA PHE A 66 1.11 3.99 14.36
C PHE A 66 2.21 4.59 15.26
N ALA A 67 2.37 4.09 16.48
CA ALA A 67 3.38 4.51 17.44
C ALA A 67 4.07 3.29 18.11
N PRO A 68 4.83 2.49 17.35
CA PRO A 68 5.43 1.23 17.80
C PRO A 68 6.36 1.35 19.01
N THR A 69 6.96 2.52 19.25
CA THR A 69 7.85 2.69 20.41
C THR A 69 7.07 2.74 21.72
N GLY A 70 5.78 3.09 21.69
CA GLY A 70 5.00 3.41 22.88
C GLY A 70 5.30 4.80 23.45
N TRP A 71 6.05 5.62 22.73
CA TRP A 71 6.44 6.98 23.12
C TRP A 71 5.95 8.02 22.12
N ASP A 72 5.70 9.20 22.65
CA ASP A 72 5.81 10.43 21.87
C ASP A 72 7.31 10.79 21.80
N ASN A 73 7.98 10.36 20.74
CA ASN A 73 9.44 10.52 20.59
C ASN A 73 9.88 11.98 20.44
N TYR A 74 8.97 12.86 20.03
CA TYR A 74 9.29 14.28 19.87
C TYR A 74 9.18 15.02 21.22
N MET A 75 8.26 14.63 22.10
CA MET A 75 8.20 15.17 23.47
C MET A 75 9.09 14.43 24.45
N GLY A 76 9.52 13.21 24.12
CA GLY A 76 10.30 12.36 25.02
C GLY A 76 9.49 11.85 26.21
N VAL A 77 8.19 11.58 26.03
CA VAL A 77 7.29 11.07 27.08
C VAL A 77 6.57 9.80 26.62
N PRO A 78 6.18 8.91 27.55
CA PRO A 78 5.30 7.79 27.24
C PRO A 78 4.00 8.26 26.57
N ILE A 79 3.48 7.48 25.62
CA ILE A 79 2.38 7.93 24.76
C ILE A 79 1.08 8.18 25.53
N ASP A 80 0.84 7.43 26.60
CA ASP A 80 -0.34 7.51 27.48
C ASP A 80 -0.45 8.84 28.24
N VAL A 81 0.68 9.49 28.49
CA VAL A 81 0.75 10.80 29.13
C VAL A 81 1.03 11.94 28.14
N SER A 82 1.18 11.65 26.84
CA SER A 82 1.42 12.70 25.84
C SER A 82 0.18 13.58 25.66
N PRO A 83 0.28 14.89 25.94
CA PRO A 83 -0.82 15.82 25.69
C PRO A 83 -1.15 15.93 24.19
N ARG A 84 -0.16 15.69 23.30
CA ARG A 84 -0.37 15.69 21.85
C ARG A 84 -1.11 14.45 21.39
N ALA A 85 -0.70 13.26 21.85
CA ALA A 85 -1.42 12.02 21.56
C ALA A 85 -2.88 12.10 22.02
N LYS A 86 -3.11 12.66 23.22
CA LYS A 86 -4.46 12.91 23.75
C LYS A 86 -5.25 13.91 22.91
N ALA A 87 -4.66 15.07 22.56
CA ALA A 87 -5.32 16.09 21.77
C ALA A 87 -5.66 15.64 20.34
N SER A 88 -4.82 14.78 19.75
CA SER A 88 -5.06 14.18 18.43
C SER A 88 -6.04 12.99 18.47
N GLY A 89 -6.51 12.56 19.65
CA GLY A 89 -7.42 11.44 19.80
C GLY A 89 -6.78 10.06 19.66
N TYR A 90 -5.45 9.94 19.64
CA TYR A 90 -4.72 8.68 19.44
C TYR A 90 -4.82 7.69 20.61
N LEU A 91 -5.33 8.14 21.75
CA LEU A 91 -5.47 7.34 22.95
C LEU A 91 -6.92 6.87 23.14
N PRO A 92 -7.15 5.67 23.70
CA PRO A 92 -6.15 4.76 24.28
C PRO A 92 -5.52 3.78 23.27
N ARG A 93 -5.74 3.96 21.96
CA ARG A 93 -5.45 2.93 20.95
C ARG A 93 -4.64 3.46 19.76
N THR A 94 -3.40 2.97 19.63
CA THR A 94 -2.51 3.26 18.48
C THR A 94 -2.38 2.11 17.49
N ILE A 95 -2.95 0.94 17.79
CA ILE A 95 -2.91 -0.26 16.95
C ILE A 95 -4.25 -0.42 16.24
N TRP A 96 -4.24 -0.41 14.91
CA TRP A 96 -5.44 -0.54 14.09
C TRP A 96 -5.25 -1.61 13.03
N ARG A 97 -6.30 -2.41 12.80
CA ARG A 97 -6.33 -3.34 11.68
C ARG A 97 -6.33 -2.54 10.38
N LYS A 98 -5.46 -2.91 9.45
CA LYS A 98 -5.26 -2.30 8.14
C LYS A 98 -5.20 -3.38 7.06
N ALA A 99 -5.51 -3.00 5.83
CA ALA A 99 -5.33 -3.82 4.64
C ALA A 99 -4.10 -3.27 3.91
N LEU A 100 -2.99 -4.00 3.95
CA LEU A 100 -1.70 -3.53 3.43
C LEU A 100 -1.25 -4.39 2.27
N TYR A 101 -0.69 -3.77 1.23
CA TYR A 101 0.04 -4.55 0.23
C TYR A 101 1.36 -5.06 0.81
N ARG A 102 1.63 -6.35 0.64
CA ARG A 102 2.89 -6.99 1.01
C ARG A 102 3.50 -7.70 -0.18
N GLY A 103 4.81 -7.55 -0.36
CA GLY A 103 5.56 -8.22 -1.41
C GLY A 103 6.00 -9.60 -0.95
N TYR A 104 5.99 -10.56 -1.87
CA TYR A 104 6.39 -11.95 -1.64
C TYR A 104 7.46 -12.39 -2.64
N THR A 105 8.25 -13.40 -2.26
CA THR A 105 9.35 -13.91 -3.09
C THR A 105 8.86 -14.66 -4.32
N ASP A 106 7.70 -15.31 -4.22
CA ASP A 106 7.14 -16.18 -5.25
C ASP A 106 5.62 -16.39 -5.07
N ALA A 107 5.05 -17.20 -5.96
CA ALA A 107 3.62 -17.52 -6.03
C ALA A 107 3.08 -18.35 -4.84
N SER A 108 3.93 -18.78 -3.91
CA SER A 108 3.47 -19.47 -2.70
C SER A 108 2.88 -18.52 -1.67
N PHE A 109 3.22 -17.22 -1.75
CA PHE A 109 2.85 -16.20 -0.76
C PHE A 109 3.24 -16.58 0.68
N MET A 110 4.30 -17.38 0.87
CA MET A 110 4.76 -17.81 2.19
C MET A 110 5.85 -16.91 2.76
N GLN A 111 6.76 -16.42 1.93
CA GLN A 111 7.90 -15.61 2.34
C GLN A 111 7.78 -14.19 1.79
N GLN A 112 7.67 -13.21 2.68
CA GLN A 112 7.68 -11.80 2.30
C GLN A 112 9.06 -11.37 1.81
N THR A 113 9.09 -10.45 0.84
CA THR A 113 10.32 -9.80 0.40
C THR A 113 10.89 -8.92 1.51
N GLU A 114 12.21 -8.86 1.62
CA GLU A 114 12.87 -7.92 2.52
C GLU A 114 12.48 -6.47 2.19
N ARG A 115 12.17 -5.70 3.22
CA ARG A 115 11.82 -4.28 3.11
C ARG A 115 12.42 -3.49 4.27
N PRO A 116 12.97 -2.29 4.02
CA PRO A 116 13.36 -1.38 5.07
C PRO A 116 12.17 -1.00 5.97
N ALA A 117 12.42 -0.88 7.27
CA ALA A 117 11.38 -0.53 8.24
C ALA A 117 10.76 0.84 7.96
N TYR A 118 11.54 1.79 7.43
CA TYR A 118 11.07 3.15 7.13
C TYR A 118 9.96 3.19 6.07
N GLU A 119 9.79 2.16 5.23
CA GLU A 119 8.69 2.10 4.25
C GLU A 119 7.31 1.95 4.92
N GLY A 120 7.29 1.54 6.20
CA GLY A 120 6.10 1.58 7.05
C GLY A 120 4.91 0.77 6.52
N LEU A 121 3.76 1.42 6.34
CA LEU A 121 2.55 0.76 5.85
C LEU A 121 2.48 0.61 4.33
N LEU A 122 3.38 1.26 3.58
CA LEU A 122 3.31 1.27 2.12
C LEU A 122 3.50 -0.13 1.53
N GLY A 123 2.89 -0.34 0.37
CA GLY A 123 3.10 -1.51 -0.46
C GLY A 123 4.55 -1.66 -0.96
N PRO A 124 4.92 -2.87 -1.45
CA PRO A 124 6.25 -3.10 -1.99
C PRO A 124 6.56 -2.16 -3.15
N ILE A 125 7.81 -1.69 -3.21
CA ILE A 125 8.24 -0.79 -4.27
C ILE A 125 8.31 -1.53 -5.61
N ILE A 126 7.48 -1.14 -6.57
CA ILE A 126 7.53 -1.64 -7.93
C ILE A 126 8.55 -0.82 -8.72
N ARG A 127 9.49 -1.48 -9.40
CA ARG A 127 10.55 -0.85 -10.20
C ARG A 127 10.57 -1.40 -11.61
N ALA A 128 10.71 -0.51 -12.59
CA ALA A 128 10.86 -0.90 -13.99
C ALA A 128 11.61 0.18 -14.79
N GLU A 129 12.06 -0.17 -15.97
CA GLU A 129 12.67 0.74 -16.95
C GLU A 129 11.66 1.01 -18.07
N VAL A 130 11.82 2.14 -18.75
CA VAL A 130 11.06 2.42 -19.97
C VAL A 130 11.22 1.28 -20.98
N GLY A 131 10.11 0.77 -21.50
CA GLY A 131 10.06 -0.35 -22.44
C GLY A 131 9.83 -1.72 -21.78
N ASP A 132 9.86 -1.80 -20.45
CA ASP A 132 9.54 -3.03 -19.70
C ASP A 132 8.04 -3.39 -19.74
N LEU A 133 7.77 -4.66 -19.50
CA LEU A 133 6.46 -5.18 -19.07
C LEU A 133 6.55 -5.55 -17.59
N ILE A 134 5.62 -5.06 -16.78
CA ILE A 134 5.46 -5.46 -15.39
C ILE A 134 4.30 -6.45 -15.31
N GLU A 135 4.55 -7.63 -14.75
CA GLU A 135 3.52 -8.61 -14.40
C GLU A 135 3.46 -8.76 -12.89
N ILE A 136 2.26 -8.62 -12.33
CA ILE A 136 2.03 -8.70 -10.88
C ILE A 136 1.02 -9.80 -10.63
N MET A 137 1.45 -10.89 -9.97
CA MET A 137 0.53 -11.85 -9.39
C MET A 137 -0.03 -11.24 -8.12
N PHE A 138 -1.32 -10.90 -8.14
CA PHE A 138 -2.00 -10.29 -7.03
C PHE A 138 -2.93 -11.30 -6.35
N LEU A 139 -2.74 -11.50 -5.05
CA LEU A 139 -3.62 -12.30 -4.19
C LEU A 139 -4.40 -11.37 -3.26
N ASN A 140 -5.72 -11.45 -3.28
CA ASN A 140 -6.52 -10.81 -2.25
C ASN A 140 -6.63 -11.75 -1.04
N ASN A 141 -5.80 -11.53 -0.02
CA ASN A 141 -5.78 -12.31 1.22
C ASN A 141 -6.58 -11.63 2.35
N LEU A 142 -7.45 -10.66 2.01
CA LEU A 142 -8.39 -10.06 2.96
C LEU A 142 -9.53 -11.03 3.25
N SER A 143 -10.09 -10.98 4.46
CA SER A 143 -11.08 -11.96 4.89
C SER A 143 -12.48 -11.76 4.29
N ALA A 144 -12.88 -10.51 4.02
CA ALA A 144 -14.24 -10.18 3.57
C ALA A 144 -14.34 -9.11 2.47
N ASN A 145 -13.28 -8.33 2.26
CA ASN A 145 -13.31 -7.18 1.35
C ASN A 145 -12.68 -7.50 0.01
N TYR A 146 -13.18 -6.85 -1.03
CA TYR A 146 -12.58 -6.90 -2.35
C TYR A 146 -11.38 -5.95 -2.42
N ALA A 147 -10.37 -6.33 -3.19
CA ALA A 147 -9.21 -5.50 -3.46
C ALA A 147 -8.84 -5.59 -4.95
N SER A 148 -8.13 -4.60 -5.45
CA SER A 148 -7.56 -4.61 -6.79
C SER A 148 -6.18 -3.96 -6.76
N MET A 149 -5.50 -3.85 -7.91
CA MET A 149 -4.34 -2.97 -8.06
C MET A 149 -4.51 -2.12 -9.32
N HIS A 150 -4.40 -0.81 -9.14
CA HIS A 150 -4.51 0.19 -10.20
C HIS A 150 -3.24 1.04 -10.26
N SER A 151 -2.70 1.26 -11.45
CA SER A 151 -1.52 2.10 -11.65
C SER A 151 -1.92 3.53 -12.01
N MET A 152 -1.35 4.53 -11.33
CA MET A 152 -1.60 5.95 -11.61
C MET A 152 -0.74 6.55 -12.72
N GLY A 153 0.18 5.77 -13.31
CA GLY A 153 1.18 6.33 -14.22
C GLY A 153 1.72 5.38 -15.28
N LEU A 154 1.21 4.15 -15.35
CA LEU A 154 1.62 3.17 -16.35
C LEU A 154 0.47 2.84 -17.30
N MET A 155 0.82 2.31 -18.46
CA MET A 155 -0.13 1.88 -19.46
C MET A 155 -0.64 0.47 -19.13
N TYR A 156 -1.92 0.20 -19.38
CA TYR A 156 -2.53 -1.11 -19.17
C TYR A 156 -3.66 -1.32 -20.16
N ASP A 157 -4.03 -2.58 -20.39
CA ASP A 157 -5.27 -2.91 -21.06
C ASP A 157 -6.44 -2.87 -20.05
N LYS A 158 -7.67 -2.97 -20.56
CA LYS A 158 -8.84 -2.95 -19.67
C LYS A 158 -8.87 -4.11 -18.69
N GLY A 159 -8.27 -5.27 -18.99
CA GLY A 159 -8.15 -6.38 -18.03
C GLY A 159 -7.20 -6.10 -16.86
N SER A 160 -6.22 -5.20 -17.04
CA SER A 160 -5.18 -4.89 -16.06
C SER A 160 -5.31 -3.51 -15.39
N GLU A 161 -6.42 -2.82 -15.62
CA GLU A 161 -6.71 -1.51 -15.01
C GLU A 161 -6.98 -1.59 -13.50
N GLY A 162 -7.67 -2.62 -13.03
CA GLY A 162 -8.00 -2.78 -11.60
C GLY A 162 -9.10 -1.83 -11.10
N GLY A 163 -9.86 -1.20 -12.00
CA GLY A 163 -10.92 -0.25 -11.66
C GLY A 163 -12.28 -0.73 -12.14
N ASP A 164 -13.23 -0.86 -11.22
CA ASP A 164 -14.59 -1.25 -11.57
C ASP A 164 -15.50 -0.03 -11.73
N TYR A 165 -15.78 0.33 -12.98
CA TYR A 165 -16.74 1.37 -13.34
C TYR A 165 -17.37 1.05 -14.71
N PRO A 166 -18.58 1.56 -15.02
CA PRO A 166 -19.19 1.33 -16.32
C PRO A 166 -18.33 2.01 -17.40
N ASN A 167 -17.79 1.20 -18.31
CA ASN A 167 -17.00 1.68 -19.43
C ASN A 167 -17.91 2.27 -20.53
N ASN A 168 -18.57 3.38 -20.21
CA ASN A 168 -19.43 4.13 -21.12
C ASN A 168 -18.63 5.25 -21.77
N THR A 169 -18.24 5.08 -23.03
CA THR A 169 -17.60 6.14 -23.82
C THR A 169 -18.59 7.05 -24.55
N MET A 170 -19.91 6.79 -24.50
CA MET A 170 -20.92 7.62 -25.15
C MET A 170 -22.22 7.75 -24.32
N PRO A 171 -22.81 8.96 -24.21
CA PRO A 171 -24.13 9.15 -23.60
C PRO A 171 -25.20 8.32 -24.32
N GLY A 172 -26.03 7.59 -23.57
CA GLY A 172 -27.17 6.82 -24.10
C GLY A 172 -26.85 5.44 -24.66
N GLN A 173 -25.59 4.99 -24.59
CA GLN A 173 -25.23 3.60 -24.91
C GLN A 173 -25.19 2.77 -23.63
N GLU A 174 -26.03 1.73 -23.55
CA GLU A 174 -25.88 0.71 -22.50
C GLU A 174 -24.63 -0.11 -22.80
N SER A 175 -23.60 0.04 -21.97
CA SER A 175 -22.51 -0.92 -21.92
C SER A 175 -22.93 -2.03 -20.96
N PRO A 176 -22.89 -3.31 -21.35
CA PRO A 176 -23.02 -4.38 -20.38
C PRO A 176 -21.88 -4.21 -19.37
N PHE A 177 -22.22 -3.96 -18.11
CA PHE A 177 -21.24 -3.91 -17.03
C PHE A 177 -20.49 -5.25 -17.02
N VAL A 178 -19.19 -5.23 -17.29
CA VAL A 178 -18.35 -6.42 -17.17
C VAL A 178 -17.70 -6.36 -15.79
N GLU A 179 -18.38 -6.95 -14.79
CA GLU A 179 -17.86 -7.16 -13.44
C GLU A 179 -16.63 -8.07 -13.49
N THR A 180 -15.39 -7.56 -13.36
CA THR A 180 -14.24 -8.48 -13.25
C THR A 180 -13.00 -7.97 -12.52
N GLN A 181 -12.83 -6.66 -12.24
CA GLN A 181 -11.51 -6.17 -11.83
C GLN A 181 -11.28 -6.10 -10.33
N ALA A 182 -12.36 -6.06 -9.53
CA ALA A 182 -12.28 -6.33 -8.10
C ALA A 182 -12.04 -7.82 -7.85
N VAL A 183 -10.97 -8.10 -7.12
CA VAL A 183 -10.60 -9.46 -6.75
C VAL A 183 -11.32 -9.81 -5.44
N PRO A 184 -12.13 -10.88 -5.39
CA PRO A 184 -12.81 -11.30 -4.16
C PRO A 184 -11.82 -11.80 -3.11
N PRO A 185 -12.22 -11.89 -1.82
CA PRO A 185 -11.47 -12.61 -0.80
C PRO A 185 -11.00 -13.99 -1.27
N GLY A 186 -9.71 -14.28 -1.13
CA GLY A 186 -9.07 -15.50 -1.62
C GLY A 186 -8.87 -15.57 -3.14
N GLY A 187 -9.28 -14.54 -3.90
CA GLY A 187 -9.10 -14.49 -5.35
C GLY A 187 -7.67 -14.13 -5.76
N CYS A 188 -7.27 -14.56 -6.95
CA CYS A 188 -5.94 -14.30 -7.51
C CYS A 188 -6.03 -13.89 -8.98
N VAL A 189 -5.24 -12.90 -9.39
CA VAL A 189 -5.21 -12.38 -10.78
C VAL A 189 -3.79 -11.95 -11.17
N VAL A 190 -3.57 -11.71 -12.47
CA VAL A 190 -2.34 -11.07 -12.97
C VAL A 190 -2.66 -9.69 -13.53
N TYR A 191 -2.02 -8.66 -13.00
CA TYR A 191 -2.00 -7.33 -13.60
C TYR A 191 -0.80 -7.20 -14.53
N LYS A 192 -1.03 -6.68 -15.75
CA LYS A 192 0.02 -6.39 -16.73
C LYS A 192 0.10 -4.89 -17.00
N TRP A 193 1.19 -4.28 -16.57
CA TRP A 193 1.46 -2.86 -16.78
C TRP A 193 2.64 -2.66 -17.74
N MET A 194 2.43 -1.87 -18.77
CA MET A 194 3.40 -1.55 -19.81
C MET A 194 4.02 -0.20 -19.52
N VAL A 195 5.35 -0.12 -19.58
CA VAL A 195 6.09 1.09 -19.27
C VAL A 195 6.44 1.82 -20.55
N ASN A 196 5.57 2.74 -20.98
CA ASN A 196 5.85 3.56 -22.16
C ASN A 196 6.82 4.72 -21.84
N GLU A 197 7.26 5.44 -22.89
CA GLU A 197 8.16 6.59 -22.75
C GLU A 197 7.63 7.66 -21.78
N GLY A 198 6.31 7.94 -21.80
CA GLY A 198 5.71 8.96 -20.94
C GLY A 198 5.72 8.62 -19.44
N ALA A 199 5.88 7.34 -19.11
CA ALA A 199 6.04 6.89 -17.72
C ALA A 199 7.46 7.14 -17.19
N GLY A 200 8.45 7.37 -18.05
CA GLY A 200 9.83 7.65 -17.66
C GLY A 200 10.08 9.11 -17.23
N PRO A 201 11.31 9.40 -16.75
CA PRO A 201 11.73 10.75 -16.35
C PRO A 201 11.44 11.83 -17.40
N ASN A 202 11.07 13.02 -16.93
CA ASN A 202 10.73 14.13 -17.83
C ASN A 202 11.99 14.81 -18.40
N THR A 203 13.14 14.62 -17.76
CA THR A 203 14.42 15.20 -18.17
C THR A 203 15.54 14.15 -18.17
N VAL A 204 16.56 14.35 -18.99
CA VAL A 204 17.72 13.43 -19.10
C VAL A 204 18.54 13.30 -17.81
N ASN A 205 18.40 14.24 -16.88
CA ASN A 205 19.12 14.25 -15.60
C ASN A 205 18.27 13.74 -14.43
N GLU A 206 16.98 13.49 -14.65
CA GLU A 206 16.11 12.94 -13.62
C GLU A 206 16.33 11.40 -13.56
N PRO A 207 16.80 10.86 -12.42
CA PRO A 207 17.27 9.46 -12.36
C PRO A 207 16.14 8.43 -12.40
N ALA A 208 14.94 8.81 -11.97
CA ALA A 208 13.71 8.04 -12.11
C ALA A 208 12.50 8.96 -12.00
N LYS A 209 11.37 8.53 -12.56
CA LYS A 209 10.07 9.14 -12.32
C LYS A 209 9.29 8.26 -11.36
N GLY A 210 8.74 8.87 -10.33
CA GLY A 210 7.95 8.15 -9.37
C GLY A 210 6.45 8.32 -9.63
N HIS A 211 5.72 7.22 -9.50
CA HIS A 211 4.27 7.09 -9.59
C HIS A 211 3.78 6.30 -8.38
N SER A 212 2.50 5.92 -8.41
CA SER A 212 1.91 5.08 -7.39
C SER A 212 0.96 4.05 -7.96
N TYR A 213 0.57 3.13 -7.09
CA TYR A 213 -0.53 2.23 -7.30
C TYR A 213 -1.39 2.11 -6.04
N HIS A 214 -2.66 1.81 -6.20
CA HIS A 214 -3.61 1.64 -5.10
C HIS A 214 -4.75 0.70 -5.48
N SER A 215 -5.58 0.32 -4.51
CA SER A 215 -6.85 -0.35 -4.81
C SER A 215 -7.82 0.65 -5.44
N TYR A 216 -8.47 0.26 -6.53
CA TYR A 216 -9.46 1.09 -7.24
C TYR A 216 -10.84 0.44 -7.29
N VAL A 217 -11.09 -0.46 -6.31
CA VAL A 217 -12.44 -0.87 -5.94
C VAL A 217 -13.14 0.34 -5.33
N THR A 218 -12.71 0.77 -4.15
CA THR A 218 -13.16 1.99 -3.46
C THR A 218 -11.94 2.84 -3.18
N MET A 219 -11.68 3.86 -4.01
CA MET A 219 -10.39 4.55 -4.04
C MET A 219 -10.00 5.15 -2.67
N GLN A 220 -10.92 5.91 -2.06
CA GLN A 220 -10.63 6.63 -0.82
C GLN A 220 -10.49 5.65 0.34
N GLU A 221 -11.41 4.71 0.46
CA GLU A 221 -11.44 3.72 1.52
C GLU A 221 -10.25 2.75 1.38
N GLY A 222 -9.95 2.27 0.17
CA GLY A 222 -8.83 1.39 -0.09
C GLY A 222 -7.49 2.02 0.28
N THR A 223 -7.27 3.28 -0.10
CA THR A 223 -6.05 4.01 0.29
C THR A 223 -6.02 4.29 1.80
N ASN A 224 -7.13 4.67 2.43
CA ASN A 224 -7.25 4.82 3.90
C ASN A 224 -7.00 3.50 4.65
N ALA A 225 -7.39 2.36 4.08
CA ALA A 225 -7.12 1.04 4.64
C ALA A 225 -5.62 0.69 4.61
N GLY A 226 -4.86 1.35 3.72
CA GLY A 226 -3.43 1.16 3.49
C GLY A 226 -3.09 0.40 2.20
N LEU A 227 -4.05 0.19 1.30
CA LEU A 227 -3.84 -0.41 -0.02
C LEU A 227 -3.27 0.62 -0.99
N ILE A 228 -2.02 1.01 -0.75
CA ILE A 228 -1.28 1.98 -1.56
C ILE A 228 0.22 1.65 -1.57
N GLY A 229 0.89 1.86 -2.70
CA GLY A 229 2.34 1.71 -2.79
C GLY A 229 2.97 2.53 -3.93
N PRO A 230 4.30 2.64 -3.93
CA PRO A 230 5.03 3.45 -4.90
C PRO A 230 5.51 2.62 -6.10
N THR A 231 5.62 3.29 -7.26
CA THR A 231 6.22 2.74 -8.49
C THR A 231 7.31 3.67 -8.99
N TYR A 232 8.49 3.16 -9.34
CA TYR A 232 9.58 3.96 -9.92
C TYR A 232 9.99 3.47 -11.28
N ILE A 233 10.01 4.40 -12.22
CA ILE A 233 10.38 4.16 -13.61
C ILE A 233 11.70 4.83 -13.91
N TYR A 234 12.69 4.02 -14.28
CA TYR A 234 14.03 4.46 -14.65
C TYR A 234 14.12 4.66 -16.18
N PRO A 235 15.09 5.47 -16.66
CA PRO A 235 15.49 5.43 -18.06
C PRO A 235 15.94 4.02 -18.46
N ARG A 236 15.93 3.73 -19.76
CA ARG A 236 16.47 2.47 -20.30
C ARG A 236 17.92 2.26 -19.85
N ASP A 237 18.25 1.03 -19.45
CA ASP A 237 19.60 0.59 -19.10
C ASP A 237 20.25 1.38 -17.95
N GLN A 238 19.45 2.05 -17.12
CA GLN A 238 19.93 2.96 -16.06
C GLN A 238 19.34 2.67 -14.69
N ARG A 239 19.17 1.38 -14.33
CA ARG A 239 18.84 0.96 -12.96
C ARG A 239 20.04 1.08 -11.98
N THR A 240 20.71 2.22 -11.94
CA THR A 240 21.86 2.44 -11.04
C THR A 240 21.48 3.12 -9.72
N ALA A 241 20.35 3.82 -9.65
CA ALA A 241 19.91 4.51 -8.44
C ALA A 241 18.93 3.66 -7.61
N LYS A 242 19.19 3.50 -6.31
CA LYS A 242 18.21 3.00 -5.33
C LYS A 242 17.68 4.22 -4.55
N PRO A 243 16.52 4.77 -4.90
CA PRO A 243 16.00 5.96 -4.22
C PRO A 243 15.56 5.66 -2.79
N ASN A 244 15.73 6.64 -1.88
CA ASN A 244 15.16 6.62 -0.55
C ASN A 244 13.73 7.17 -0.60
N LEU A 245 12.80 6.54 0.13
CA LEU A 245 11.37 6.78 -0.07
C LEU A 245 10.72 7.42 1.13
N THR A 246 9.85 8.41 0.90
CA THR A 246 9.01 8.94 1.97
C THR A 246 7.66 9.38 1.44
N ASN A 247 6.60 8.68 1.84
CA ASN A 247 5.25 9.10 1.59
C ASN A 247 4.72 9.88 2.80
N LEU A 248 4.21 11.07 2.54
CA LEU A 248 3.56 11.92 3.52
C LEU A 248 2.07 11.68 3.40
N TYR A 249 1.42 11.24 4.47
CA TYR A 249 0.01 10.89 4.41
C TYR A 249 -0.80 11.87 5.28
N SER A 250 -1.75 12.60 4.69
CA SER A 250 -2.89 13.18 5.42
C SER A 250 -4.19 12.87 4.68
N GLY A 251 -4.61 11.61 4.79
CA GLY A 251 -5.97 11.20 4.49
C GLY A 251 -6.87 11.43 5.68
N GLY A 252 -8.01 12.09 5.45
CA GLY A 252 -9.14 12.21 6.39
C GLY A 252 -9.82 10.86 6.63
N TYR A 253 -10.44 10.71 7.79
CA TYR A 253 -10.64 9.42 8.43
C TYR A 253 -12.03 8.92 8.18
N GLU A 254 -12.09 7.98 7.26
CA GLU A 254 -13.06 6.91 7.33
C GLU A 254 -12.22 5.64 7.17
N GLU A 255 -11.56 5.25 8.26
CA GLU A 255 -10.77 4.02 8.30
C GLU A 255 -11.72 2.80 8.39
N PHE A 256 -11.23 1.57 8.62
CA PHE A 256 -12.06 0.34 8.64
C PHE A 256 -12.29 -0.21 10.06
N GLN A 257 -13.54 -0.22 10.54
CA GLN A 257 -13.96 -0.84 11.81
C GLN A 257 -15.37 -1.42 11.66
N ASP A 258 -15.49 -2.60 11.05
CA ASP A 258 -16.10 -3.79 11.67
C ASP A 258 -16.12 -4.91 10.62
N LEU A 259 -15.08 -5.74 10.61
CA LEU A 259 -14.96 -6.88 9.70
C LEU A 259 -15.85 -8.07 10.11
N LEU A 260 -16.72 -7.94 11.12
CA LEU A 260 -17.47 -9.06 11.72
C LEU A 260 -18.95 -8.78 12.03
N SER A 261 -19.59 -7.75 11.49
CA SER A 261 -21.05 -7.61 11.66
C SER A 261 -21.83 -8.20 10.47
N PRO A 262 -22.38 -9.42 10.59
CA PRO A 262 -23.24 -10.03 9.56
C PRO A 262 -24.62 -9.36 9.43
N ASN A 263 -24.88 -8.23 10.11
CA ASN A 263 -26.22 -7.67 10.30
C ASN A 263 -26.42 -6.24 9.76
N ALA A 264 -25.77 -5.85 8.66
CA ALA A 264 -26.19 -4.68 7.90
C ALA A 264 -27.32 -5.07 6.92
N GLY A 265 -28.51 -5.32 7.46
CA GLY A 265 -29.74 -5.45 6.67
C GLY A 265 -30.22 -4.08 6.20
N TYR A 266 -30.69 -3.98 4.94
CA TYR A 266 -32.06 -3.62 4.55
C TYR A 266 -32.12 -3.21 3.07
N GLY A 267 -33.06 -3.81 2.32
CA GLY A 267 -33.58 -3.29 1.04
C GLY A 267 -33.76 -4.34 -0.05
N ASN A 268 -35.00 -4.75 -0.34
CA ASN A 268 -35.38 -5.68 -1.41
C ASN A 268 -34.92 -5.17 -2.79
N GLU A 269 -33.95 -5.90 -3.39
CA GLU A 269 -33.53 -6.01 -4.81
C GLU A 269 -33.35 -4.69 -5.60
N SER A 270 -32.14 -4.30 -6.02
CA SER A 270 -31.23 -4.99 -6.95
C SER A 270 -29.75 -4.71 -6.63
N ILE A 271 -28.91 -5.63 -7.11
CA ILE A 271 -27.56 -5.97 -6.64
C ILE A 271 -26.47 -5.17 -7.36
N TRP A 272 -25.47 -4.70 -6.61
CA TRP A 272 -24.09 -4.54 -7.10
C TRP A 272 -23.08 -4.55 -5.93
N LYS A 273 -22.02 -5.37 -6.00
CA LYS A 273 -21.02 -5.54 -4.91
C LYS A 273 -19.63 -5.90 -5.42
N PRO A 274 -18.78 -4.89 -5.68
CA PRO A 274 -17.51 -4.80 -4.94
C PRO A 274 -17.37 -3.53 -4.08
N GLN A 275 -17.87 -2.37 -4.55
CA GLN A 275 -17.78 -1.12 -3.77
C GLN A 275 -18.76 -1.09 -2.62
N VAL A 276 -20.01 -1.55 -2.82
CA VAL A 276 -21.02 -1.53 -1.75
C VAL A 276 -20.61 -2.43 -0.59
N THR A 277 -19.94 -3.56 -0.84
CA THR A 277 -19.35 -4.39 0.24
C THR A 277 -18.32 -3.59 1.03
N ASN A 278 -17.39 -2.95 0.32
CA ASN A 278 -16.34 -2.16 0.93
C ASN A 278 -16.87 -0.88 1.61
N LEU A 279 -17.95 -0.27 1.10
CA LEU A 279 -18.61 0.92 1.66
C LEU A 279 -19.48 0.59 2.88
N LEU A 280 -20.18 -0.53 2.86
CA LEU A 280 -20.94 -1.00 4.03
C LEU A 280 -19.99 -1.42 5.17
N SER A 281 -18.76 -1.85 4.85
CA SER A 281 -17.71 -2.17 5.82
C SER A 281 -16.78 -0.99 6.14
N SER A 282 -16.91 0.16 5.47
CA SER A 282 -16.09 1.37 5.70
C SER A 282 -16.62 2.29 6.82
N GLY A 283 -17.68 1.88 7.52
CA GLY A 283 -18.21 2.63 8.66
C GLY A 283 -17.19 2.81 9.79
N HIS A 284 -17.11 4.03 10.33
CA HIS A 284 -16.27 4.37 11.46
C HIS A 284 -17.04 5.00 12.61
N GLY A 285 -17.01 4.33 13.76
CA GLY A 285 -17.40 4.94 15.03
C GLY A 285 -16.24 5.57 15.81
N ASN A 286 -14.98 5.09 15.67
CA ASN A 286 -14.00 5.26 16.76
C ASN A 286 -12.51 5.51 16.41
N ALA A 287 -12.01 5.40 15.16
CA ALA A 287 -10.59 5.75 14.90
C ALA A 287 -10.36 7.26 14.76
N PRO A 288 -9.28 7.78 15.34
CA PRO A 288 -8.90 9.17 15.23
C PRO A 288 -8.08 9.43 13.97
N THR A 289 -7.79 10.71 13.79
CA THR A 289 -7.08 11.25 12.63
C THR A 289 -5.55 11.16 12.73
N PHE A 290 -4.91 10.04 12.35
CA PHE A 290 -3.45 9.81 12.21
C PHE A 290 -2.69 10.61 11.12
N TYR A 291 -2.35 11.87 11.39
CA TYR A 291 -1.41 12.65 10.57
C TYR A 291 -0.02 11.98 10.54
N SER A 292 0.26 11.20 9.50
CA SER A 292 1.34 10.22 9.51
C SER A 292 2.29 10.36 8.33
N MET A 293 3.51 9.87 8.50
CA MET A 293 4.48 9.68 7.42
C MET A 293 4.74 8.17 7.35
N ASN A 294 4.55 7.57 6.19
CA ASN A 294 4.58 6.10 6.01
C ASN A 294 3.78 5.30 7.07
N GLY A 295 2.73 5.88 7.68
CA GLY A 295 1.95 5.21 8.73
C GLY A 295 2.49 5.38 10.16
N TYR A 296 3.48 6.24 10.41
CA TYR A 296 3.95 6.54 11.76
C TYR A 296 3.59 7.97 12.19
N VAL A 297 3.24 8.13 13.46
CA VAL A 297 2.93 9.42 14.08
C VAL A 297 3.92 9.78 15.19
N LEU A 298 3.92 11.03 15.65
CA LEU A 298 4.68 11.48 16.83
C LEU A 298 6.17 11.07 16.80
N ALA A 299 6.81 11.20 15.63
CA ALA A 299 8.20 10.82 15.40
C ALA A 299 8.53 9.34 15.67
N ASN A 300 7.59 8.42 15.42
CA ASN A 300 7.82 6.98 15.50
C ASN A 300 8.39 6.34 14.22
N ASN A 301 8.65 7.14 13.18
CA ASN A 301 9.27 6.67 11.95
C ASN A 301 10.64 6.02 12.26
N PRO A 302 10.92 4.83 11.73
CA PRO A 302 12.29 4.31 11.69
C PRO A 302 13.22 5.29 10.98
N LEU A 303 14.51 5.26 11.34
CA LEU A 303 15.50 6.18 10.81
C LEU A 303 15.73 5.95 9.31
N PHE A 304 15.84 7.06 8.58
CA PHE A 304 16.43 7.08 7.24
C PHE A 304 17.93 7.31 7.41
N GLU A 305 18.73 6.28 7.15
CA GLU A 305 20.18 6.35 7.29
C GLU A 305 20.83 6.67 5.94
N MET A 306 21.78 7.60 5.97
CA MET A 306 22.61 8.00 4.83
C MET A 306 23.93 8.55 5.35
N CYS A 307 24.97 8.49 4.53
CA CYS A 307 26.24 9.14 4.79
C CYS A 307 26.21 10.61 4.38
N ARG A 308 27.10 11.39 5.00
CA ARG A 308 27.36 12.75 4.55
C ARG A 308 27.79 12.72 3.08
N ASP A 309 27.23 13.64 2.30
CA ASP A 309 27.48 13.79 0.86
C ASP A 309 26.94 12.64 -0.02
N ASP A 310 26.09 11.75 0.52
CA ASP A 310 25.34 10.80 -0.30
C ASP A 310 24.39 11.54 -1.26
N ASN A 311 24.38 11.11 -2.52
CA ASN A 311 23.39 11.54 -3.49
C ASN A 311 22.06 10.84 -3.22
N VAL A 312 21.23 11.46 -2.39
CA VAL A 312 19.93 10.90 -2.00
C VAL A 312 18.79 11.49 -2.80
N LEU A 313 17.96 10.61 -3.34
CA LEU A 313 16.69 10.96 -3.97
C LEU A 313 15.57 10.71 -2.97
N TRP A 314 14.73 11.72 -2.76
CA TRP A 314 13.50 11.62 -1.99
C TRP A 314 12.31 11.74 -2.93
N TYR A 315 11.49 10.70 -2.99
CA TYR A 315 10.17 10.80 -3.60
C TYR A 315 9.13 11.01 -2.52
N THR A 316 8.48 12.17 -2.57
CA THR A 316 7.43 12.58 -1.64
C THR A 316 6.08 12.60 -2.32
N TYR A 317 5.15 11.83 -1.77
CA TYR A 317 3.75 11.84 -2.19
C TYR A 317 2.89 12.34 -1.04
N ALA A 318 1.80 13.03 -1.39
CA ALA A 318 0.73 13.37 -0.48
C ALA A 318 -0.51 12.60 -0.92
N TYR A 319 -1.13 11.85 -0.01
CA TYR A 319 -2.42 11.21 -0.25
C TYR A 319 -3.45 11.67 0.77
N GLY A 320 -4.68 11.86 0.30
CA GLY A 320 -5.79 12.39 1.05
C GLY A 320 -6.27 13.74 0.57
N SER A 321 -7.05 14.42 1.41
CA SER A 321 -7.66 15.72 1.12
C SER A 321 -6.90 16.91 1.73
N GLY A 322 -5.87 16.66 2.54
CA GLY A 322 -5.09 17.70 3.21
C GLY A 322 -3.95 18.26 2.36
N SER A 323 -3.64 19.54 2.56
CA SER A 323 -2.43 20.17 2.03
C SER A 323 -1.24 19.89 2.94
N HIS A 324 -0.06 19.66 2.33
CA HIS A 324 1.16 19.34 3.06
C HIS A 324 2.31 20.24 2.64
N VAL A 325 3.24 20.44 3.57
CA VAL A 325 4.55 21.03 3.31
C VAL A 325 5.60 20.05 3.80
N PHE A 326 6.38 19.51 2.86
CA PHE A 326 7.58 18.75 3.19
C PHE A 326 8.75 19.70 3.40
N HIS A 327 9.50 19.50 4.47
CA HIS A 327 10.73 20.23 4.71
C HIS A 327 11.74 19.33 5.44
N MET A 328 13.02 19.53 5.15
CA MET A 328 14.12 18.81 5.78
C MET A 328 14.92 19.79 6.64
N HIS A 329 15.00 19.51 7.94
CA HIS A 329 15.79 20.33 8.85
C HIS A 329 17.28 20.11 8.58
N GLY A 330 18.04 21.20 8.50
CA GLY A 330 19.49 21.16 8.31
C GLY A 330 20.00 20.72 6.92
N ASN A 331 19.11 20.42 5.97
CA ASN A 331 19.48 20.04 4.60
C ASN A 331 18.63 20.81 3.59
N GLY A 332 19.26 21.28 2.51
CA GLY A 332 18.55 21.76 1.32
C GLY A 332 18.26 20.62 0.36
N PHE A 333 17.33 20.83 -0.57
CA PHE A 333 17.05 19.88 -1.65
C PHE A 333 16.84 20.62 -2.97
N THR A 334 16.96 19.92 -4.08
CA THR A 334 16.66 20.46 -5.41
C THR A 334 15.46 19.73 -5.98
N GLU A 335 14.45 20.48 -6.40
CA GLU A 335 13.24 19.95 -7.04
C GLU A 335 13.08 20.61 -8.41
N ASN A 336 13.00 19.82 -9.48
CA ASN A 336 12.82 20.33 -10.85
C ASN A 336 13.85 21.42 -11.25
N GLY A 337 15.09 21.29 -10.75
CA GLY A 337 16.17 22.25 -10.99
C GLY A 337 16.13 23.52 -10.10
N ILE A 338 15.16 23.63 -9.19
CA ILE A 338 15.02 24.73 -8.25
C ILE A 338 15.60 24.30 -6.90
N SER A 339 16.57 25.07 -6.39
CA SER A 339 17.16 24.82 -5.08
C SER A 339 16.27 25.38 -3.98
N MET A 340 15.86 24.51 -3.07
CA MET A 340 15.11 24.85 -1.86
C MET A 340 16.09 24.91 -0.68
N PRO A 341 16.25 26.06 -0.03
CA PRO A 341 17.17 26.20 1.09
C PRO A 341 16.69 25.38 2.29
N SER A 342 17.63 24.99 3.16
CA SER A 342 17.31 24.31 4.42
C SER A 342 16.41 25.19 5.28
N ALA A 343 15.34 24.63 5.83
CA ALA A 343 14.63 25.25 6.95
C ALA A 343 15.49 25.07 8.21
N SER A 344 15.72 26.18 8.93
CA SER A 344 16.50 26.22 10.18
C SER A 344 15.74 25.65 11.36
#